data_AF-U9UMY0-F1
#
_entry.id   AF-U9UMY0-F1
#
_cell.length_a   1.000
_cell.length_b   1.000
_cell.length_c   1.000
_cell.angle_alpha   90.00
_cell.angle_beta   90.00
_cell.angle_gamma   90.00
#
_symmetry.space_group_name_H-M   'P 1'
#
loop_
_entity.id
_entity.type
_entity.pdbx_description
1 polymer ?
#
loop_
_entity_poly.entity_id
_entity_poly.type
_entity_poly.pdbx_seq_one_letter_code
_entity_poly.pdbx_strand_id
1 'polypeptide(L)'
;TANCENYIECSSIVLQNLGQVFPFKLEYLDLSLHIKMSDFEVFLKNSQDTFIKKLLINNLKGQDILSYIKEYIMKKKRVKYLAIKHSFESTSDESDDEHCDYEELASMKDEFKLYDIKVLRRYG
;
A
#
# COMPACT_ATOMS: atom_id res chain seq x y z
N THR A 1 -17.81 -18.10 -7.64
CA THR A 1 -17.88 -16.77 -6.99
C THR A 1 -17.44 -16.83 -5.53
N ALA A 2 -17.85 -17.82 -4.73
CA ALA A 2 -17.48 -17.95 -3.30
C ALA A 2 -15.97 -17.85 -2.96
N ASN A 3 -15.07 -18.35 -3.82
CA ASN A 3 -13.64 -18.36 -3.52
C ASN A 3 -12.97 -16.96 -3.59
N CYS A 4 -13.52 -16.04 -4.41
CA CYS A 4 -12.96 -14.69 -4.56
C CYS A 4 -13.45 -13.75 -3.44
N GLU A 5 -14.72 -13.89 -3.05
CA GLU A 5 -15.30 -13.18 -1.90
C GLU A 5 -14.55 -13.49 -0.61
N ASN A 6 -14.17 -14.77 -0.42
CA ASN A 6 -13.35 -15.20 0.72
C ASN A 6 -11.97 -14.49 0.75
N TYR A 7 -11.33 -14.26 -0.40
CA TYR A 7 -10.01 -13.60 -0.45
C TYR A 7 -10.08 -12.11 -0.08
N ILE A 8 -11.14 -11.44 -0.54
CA ILE A 8 -11.41 -10.04 -0.22
C ILE A 8 -11.71 -9.89 1.28
N GLU A 9 -12.53 -10.79 1.83
CA GLU A 9 -12.85 -10.82 3.25
C GLU A 9 -11.61 -11.07 4.12
N CYS A 10 -10.79 -12.06 3.77
CA CYS A 10 -9.52 -12.32 4.46
C CYS A 10 -8.59 -11.10 4.43
N SER A 11 -8.46 -10.41 3.29
CA SER A 11 -7.64 -9.21 3.17
C SER A 11 -8.12 -8.08 4.09
N SER A 12 -9.44 -7.91 4.18
CA SER A 12 -10.08 -6.94 5.09
C SER A 12 -9.77 -7.25 6.56
N ILE A 13 -9.97 -8.51 6.98
CA ILE A 13 -9.68 -8.97 8.34
C ILE A 13 -8.20 -8.77 8.70
N VAL A 14 -7.28 -9.10 7.78
CA VAL A 14 -5.85 -8.90 8.01
C VAL A 14 -5.54 -7.42 8.20
N LEU A 15 -5.99 -6.52 7.31
CA LEU A 15 -5.71 -5.09 7.42
C LEU A 15 -6.24 -4.46 8.71
N GLN A 16 -7.48 -4.79 9.09
CA GLN A 16 -8.10 -4.21 10.29
C GLN A 16 -7.36 -4.58 11.59
N ASN A 17 -6.74 -5.75 11.64
CA ASN A 17 -6.06 -6.27 12.83
C ASN A 17 -4.55 -6.02 12.83
N LEU A 18 -3.90 -6.09 11.66
CA LEU A 18 -2.43 -6.10 11.55
C LEU A 18 -1.76 -4.85 12.13
N GLY A 19 -2.37 -3.67 11.94
CA GLY A 19 -1.80 -2.42 12.46
C GLY A 19 -1.70 -2.39 13.99
N GLN A 20 -2.58 -3.08 14.71
CA GLN A 20 -2.69 -3.01 16.17
C GLN A 20 -1.53 -3.70 16.91
N VAL A 21 -0.86 -4.64 16.25
CA VAL A 21 0.18 -5.48 16.88
C VAL A 21 1.59 -5.01 16.57
N PHE A 22 1.75 -3.90 15.85
CA PHE A 22 3.06 -3.44 15.46
C PHE A 22 3.86 -2.83 16.62
N PRO A 23 5.16 -3.14 16.71
CA PRO A 23 6.06 -2.41 17.61
C PRO A 23 6.27 -0.99 17.08
N PHE A 24 6.81 -0.10 17.92
CA PHE A 24 7.12 1.29 17.54
C PHE A 24 8.01 1.40 16.28
N LYS A 25 8.85 0.40 16.02
CA LYS A 25 9.72 0.36 14.84
C LYS A 25 9.74 -1.02 14.21
N LEU A 26 9.50 -1.05 12.90
CA LEU A 26 9.61 -2.22 12.04
C LEU A 26 10.74 -2.03 11.03
N GLU A 27 11.52 -3.07 10.80
CA GLU A 27 12.58 -3.05 9.80
C GLU A 27 12.02 -3.26 8.38
N TYR A 28 10.99 -4.09 8.26
CA TYR A 28 10.42 -4.48 6.97
C TYR A 28 8.94 -4.87 7.11
N LEU A 29 8.12 -4.43 6.16
CA LEU A 29 6.75 -4.89 5.98
C LEU A 29 6.45 -5.01 4.47
N ASP A 30 5.88 -6.14 4.09
CA ASP A 30 5.42 -6.42 2.73
C ASP A 30 3.93 -6.79 2.78
N LEU A 31 3.10 -5.97 2.15
CA LEU A 31 1.65 -6.13 2.11
C LEU A 31 1.23 -6.48 0.69
N SER A 32 0.91 -7.75 0.44
CA SER A 32 0.34 -8.20 -0.83
C SER A 32 -1.08 -8.73 -0.62
N LEU A 33 -2.07 -7.83 -0.73
CA LEU A 33 -3.47 -8.07 -0.39
C LEU A 33 -4.40 -7.33 -1.37
N HIS A 34 -5.67 -7.72 -1.42
CA HIS A 34 -6.71 -6.90 -2.04
C HIS A 34 -7.11 -5.77 -1.07
N ILE A 35 -6.73 -4.53 -1.37
CA ILE A 35 -6.88 -3.42 -0.43
C ILE A 35 -8.16 -2.63 -0.72
N LYS A 36 -9.09 -2.61 0.24
CA LYS A 36 -10.17 -1.62 0.29
C LYS A 36 -9.67 -0.36 0.97
N MET A 37 -10.06 0.79 0.44
CA MET A 37 -9.70 2.12 0.93
C MET A 37 -10.04 2.30 2.42
N SER A 38 -11.24 1.86 2.83
CA SER A 38 -11.69 1.93 4.23
C SER A 38 -10.85 1.08 5.18
N ASP A 39 -10.49 -0.14 4.77
CA ASP A 39 -9.70 -1.05 5.61
C ASP A 39 -8.24 -0.59 5.71
N PHE A 40 -7.72 0.00 4.64
CA PHE A 40 -6.40 0.61 4.64
C PHE A 40 -6.31 1.81 5.59
N GLU A 41 -7.33 2.66 5.61
CA GLU A 41 -7.41 3.76 6.57
C GLU A 41 -7.42 3.25 8.02
N VAL A 42 -8.18 2.17 8.30
CA VAL A 42 -8.19 1.52 9.62
C VAL A 42 -6.80 0.98 9.97
N PHE A 43 -6.14 0.28 9.04
CA PHE A 43 -4.76 -0.20 9.21
C PHE A 43 -3.79 0.95 9.56
N LEU A 44 -3.87 2.08 8.85
CA LEU A 44 -2.99 3.23 9.05
C LEU A 44 -3.21 3.91 10.41
N LYS A 45 -4.48 4.02 10.85
CA LYS A 45 -4.84 4.53 12.18
C LYS A 45 -4.38 3.59 13.29
N ASN A 46 -4.62 2.29 13.11
CA ASN A 46 -4.28 1.26 14.10
C ASN A 46 -2.78 1.07 14.27
N SER A 47 -1.99 1.32 13.22
CA SER A 47 -0.51 1.30 13.29
C SER A 47 0.10 2.52 14.00
N GLN A 48 -0.73 3.45 14.49
CA GLN A 48 -0.32 4.62 15.29
C GLN A 48 0.84 5.40 14.64
N ASP A 49 1.94 5.57 15.36
CA ASP A 49 3.16 6.23 14.89
C ASP A 49 4.29 5.23 14.59
N THR A 50 3.94 3.96 14.39
CA THR A 50 4.92 2.94 14.00
C THR A 50 5.72 3.42 12.81
N PHE A 51 7.05 3.43 12.96
CA PHE A 51 7.98 3.68 11.87
C PHE A 51 8.36 2.38 11.18
N ILE A 52 8.18 2.31 9.87
CA ILE A 52 8.50 1.13 9.06
C ILE A 52 9.66 1.50 8.13
N LYS A 53 10.85 0.97 8.37
CA LYS A 53 12.03 1.34 7.56
C LYS A 53 11.79 1.03 6.07
N LYS A 54 11.30 -0.15 5.71
CA LYS A 54 10.97 -0.52 4.33
C LYS A 54 9.54 -1.07 4.26
N LEU A 55 8.68 -0.36 3.55
CA LEU A 55 7.28 -0.72 3.32
C LEU A 55 7.07 -1.01 1.83
N LEU A 56 6.59 -2.21 1.52
CA LEU A 56 6.18 -2.59 0.17
C LEU A 56 4.68 -2.87 0.18
N ILE A 57 3.96 -2.31 -0.80
CA ILE A 57 2.50 -2.46 -0.93
C ILE A 57 2.19 -2.96 -2.34
N ASN A 58 1.63 -4.15 -2.44
CA ASN A 58 1.11 -4.73 -3.67
C ASN A 58 -0.41 -4.78 -3.55
N ASN A 59 -1.08 -3.79 -4.11
CA ASN A 59 -2.53 -3.69 -4.09
C ASN A 59 -3.13 -4.57 -5.20
N LEU A 60 -3.62 -5.74 -4.81
CA LEU A 60 -4.12 -6.78 -5.71
C LEU A 60 -5.58 -6.53 -6.10
N LYS A 61 -5.83 -5.91 -7.26
CA LYS A 61 -7.17 -5.54 -7.76
C LYS A 61 -8.00 -4.72 -6.76
N GLY A 62 -7.34 -3.95 -5.89
CA GLY A 62 -8.03 -3.16 -4.87
C GLY A 62 -8.38 -1.74 -5.33
N GLN A 63 -8.78 -0.91 -4.38
CA GLN A 63 -9.12 0.51 -4.59
C GLN A 63 -7.88 1.39 -4.53
N ASP A 64 -7.94 2.59 -5.10
CA ASP A 64 -6.88 3.59 -4.98
C ASP A 64 -6.68 4.01 -3.51
N ILE A 65 -5.43 3.96 -3.05
CA ILE A 65 -5.00 4.27 -1.68
C ILE A 65 -3.98 5.42 -1.62
N LEU A 66 -3.68 6.05 -2.75
CA LEU A 66 -2.58 7.00 -2.89
C LEU A 66 -2.71 8.20 -1.95
N SER A 67 -3.92 8.76 -1.86
CA SER A 67 -4.25 9.86 -0.97
C SER A 67 -3.92 9.54 0.49
N TYR A 68 -4.21 8.31 0.94
CA TYR A 68 -3.89 7.84 2.28
C TYR A 68 -2.39 7.63 2.52
N ILE A 69 -1.67 7.12 1.51
CA ILE A 69 -0.21 7.02 1.59
C ILE A 69 0.39 8.41 1.77
N LYS A 70 -0.07 9.42 1.01
CA LYS A 70 0.40 10.80 1.17
C LYS A 70 0.07 11.35 2.55
N GLU A 71 -1.16 11.18 3.02
CA GLU A 71 -1.63 11.75 4.28
C GLU A 71 -0.98 11.11 5.51
N TYR A 72 -0.99 9.78 5.58
CA TYR A 72 -0.62 9.05 6.79
C TYR A 72 0.82 8.55 6.79
N ILE A 73 1.43 8.33 5.62
CA ILE A 73 2.80 7.79 5.53
C ILE A 73 3.80 8.91 5.18
N MET A 74 3.54 9.67 4.11
CA MET A 74 4.46 10.69 3.61
C MET A 74 4.53 11.90 4.55
N LYS A 75 3.40 12.58 4.80
CA LYS A 75 3.37 13.77 5.67
C LYS A 75 3.84 13.48 7.09
N LYS A 76 3.54 12.29 7.61
CA LYS A 76 3.97 11.83 8.94
C LYS A 76 5.38 11.24 8.97
N LYS A 77 6.06 11.11 7.82
CA LYS A 77 7.43 10.55 7.69
C LYS A 77 7.59 9.16 8.36
N ARG A 78 6.58 8.29 8.20
CA ARG A 78 6.53 6.98 8.88
C ARG A 78 7.32 5.87 8.18
N VAL A 79 7.94 6.18 7.03
CA VAL A 79 8.75 5.23 6.27
C VAL A 79 10.07 5.84 5.81
N LYS A 80 11.05 4.99 5.52
CA LYS A 80 12.29 5.42 4.83
C LYS A 80 12.34 4.98 3.37
N TYR A 81 11.85 3.77 3.10
CA TYR A 81 11.78 3.20 1.76
C TYR A 81 10.35 2.75 1.47
N LEU A 82 9.82 3.15 0.32
CA LEU A 82 8.46 2.82 -0.10
C LEU A 82 8.47 2.21 -1.50
N ALA A 83 7.80 1.08 -1.68
CA ALA A 83 7.44 0.58 -3.01
C ALA A 83 5.94 0.33 -3.05
N ILE A 84 5.31 0.70 -4.14
CA ILE A 84 3.89 0.44 -4.38
C ILE A 84 3.78 -0.25 -5.74
N LYS A 85 2.87 -1.20 -5.85
CA LYS A 85 2.42 -1.81 -7.10
C LYS A 85 0.89 -1.82 -7.04
N HIS A 86 0.22 -1.39 -8.11
CA HIS A 86 -1.23 -1.32 -8.15
C HIS A 86 -1.76 -2.12 -9.33
N SER A 87 -2.26 -3.33 -9.08
CA SER A 87 -3.13 -3.93 -10.09
C SER A 87 -4.52 -3.33 -9.94
N PHE A 88 -4.99 -2.58 -10.93
CA PHE A 88 -6.38 -2.19 -11.00
C PHE A 88 -7.25 -3.41 -11.31
N GLU A 89 -8.47 -3.43 -10.80
CA GLU A 89 -9.49 -4.35 -11.31
C GLU A 89 -9.91 -3.82 -12.69
N SER A 90 -9.39 -4.42 -13.76
CA SER A 90 -9.80 -4.11 -15.12
C SER A 90 -11.32 -4.31 -15.22
N THR A 91 -12.07 -3.22 -15.41
CA THR A 91 -13.53 -3.27 -15.61
C THR A 91 -13.91 -3.77 -17.01
N SER A 92 -12.93 -4.07 -17.86
CA SER A 92 -13.10 -4.70 -19.16
C SER A 92 -12.34 -6.01 -19.18
N ASP A 93 -13.05 -7.10 -19.45
CA ASP A 93 -12.45 -8.28 -20.07
C ASP A 93 -11.70 -7.77 -21.33
N GLU A 94 -10.41 -8.08 -21.41
CA GLU A 94 -9.44 -7.74 -22.46
C GLU A 94 -8.36 -6.71 -22.07
N SER A 95 -7.12 -7.21 -22.19
CA SER A 95 -5.80 -6.58 -22.25
C SER A 95 -5.02 -6.32 -20.95
N ASP A 96 -3.81 -6.87 -20.99
CA ASP A 96 -2.71 -6.75 -20.05
C ASP A 96 -2.29 -5.29 -19.82
N ASP A 97 -2.85 -4.65 -18.79
CA ASP A 97 -2.43 -3.30 -18.41
C ASP A 97 -1.44 -3.35 -17.24
N GLU A 98 -0.26 -3.96 -17.50
CA GLU A 98 0.90 -3.88 -16.60
C GLU A 98 1.63 -2.52 -16.74
N HIS A 99 1.12 -1.61 -17.59
CA HIS A 99 1.87 -0.46 -18.09
C HIS A 99 1.55 0.88 -17.43
N CYS A 100 0.40 1.04 -16.77
CA CYS A 100 0.00 2.32 -16.15
C CYS A 100 0.70 2.64 -14.81
N ASP A 101 1.20 1.64 -14.08
CA ASP A 101 1.73 1.80 -12.71
C ASP A 101 3.04 2.60 -12.61
N TYR A 102 3.87 2.53 -13.65
CA TYR A 102 5.24 3.03 -13.55
C TYR A 102 5.34 4.55 -13.74
N GLU A 103 4.53 5.12 -14.64
CA GLU A 103 4.51 6.56 -14.95
C GLU A 103 4.04 7.37 -13.74
N GLU A 104 2.97 6.92 -13.08
CA GLU A 104 2.42 7.59 -11.89
C GLU A 104 3.42 7.56 -10.73
N LEU A 105 3.99 6.39 -10.41
CA LEU A 105 5.00 6.27 -9.35
C LEU A 105 6.30 7.02 -9.67
N ALA A 106 6.68 7.12 -10.94
CA ALA A 106 7.82 7.90 -11.37
C ALA A 106 7.58 9.41 -11.15
N SER A 107 6.39 9.90 -11.48
CA SER A 107 6.00 11.30 -11.27
C SER A 107 6.03 11.71 -9.78
N MET A 108 5.78 10.75 -8.88
CA MET A 108 5.70 11.00 -7.44
C MET A 108 7.04 10.93 -6.71
N LYS A 109 8.10 10.39 -7.32
CA LYS A 109 9.40 10.20 -6.65
C LYS A 109 9.96 11.49 -6.09
N ASP A 110 9.81 12.58 -6.84
CA ASP A 110 10.32 13.89 -6.44
C ASP A 110 9.53 14.47 -5.27
N GLU A 111 8.19 14.28 -5.24
CA GLU A 111 7.35 14.68 -4.12
C GLU A 111 7.76 13.95 -2.82
N PHE A 112 7.92 12.63 -2.86
CA PHE A 112 8.30 11.83 -1.68
C PHE A 112 9.72 12.13 -1.20
N LYS A 113 10.62 12.49 -2.11
CA LYS A 113 11.99 12.87 -1.78
C LYS A 113 12.05 14.11 -0.89
N LEU A 114 11.09 15.05 -1.01
CA LEU A 114 10.99 16.23 -0.14
C LEU A 114 10.71 15.85 1.33
N TYR A 115 10.22 14.64 1.58
CA TYR A 115 9.92 14.10 2.91
C TYR A 115 10.99 13.09 3.38
N ASP A 116 12.15 13.04 2.73
CA ASP A 116 13.23 12.07 2.99
C ASP A 116 12.82 10.59 2.77
N ILE A 117 11.81 10.36 1.93
CA ILE A 117 11.34 9.01 1.59
C ILE A 117 11.90 8.60 0.23
N LYS A 118 12.56 7.44 0.19
CA LYS A 118 13.09 6.87 -1.05
C LYS A 118 12.10 5.90 -1.66
N VAL A 119 11.49 6.30 -2.78
CA VAL A 119 10.62 5.43 -3.58
C VAL A 119 11.47 4.42 -4.36
N LEU A 120 11.18 3.13 -4.20
CA LEU A 120 11.87 2.01 -4.84
C LEU A 120 11.14 1.56 -6.11
N ARG A 121 11.90 0.98 -7.06
CA ARG A 121 11.35 0.49 -8.34
C ARG A 121 10.77 -0.92 -8.27
N ARG A 122 11.21 -1.78 -7.32
CA ARG A 122 10.80 -3.19 -7.22
C ARG A 122 10.98 -3.75 -5.81
N TYR A 123 10.25 -4.85 -5.53
CA TYR A 123 10.48 -5.81 -4.45
C TYR A 123 11.87 -6.44 -4.64
N GLY A 124 12.87 -5.89 -3.97
CA GLY A 124 14.25 -6.39 -3.97
C GLY A 124 14.92 -5.99 -2.68
#